data_AF-A0A6P3JE97-F1
#
_entry.id   AF-A0A6P3JE97-F1
#
_cell.length_a   1.000
_cell.length_b   1.000
_cell.length_c   1.000
_cell.angle_alpha   90.00
_cell.angle_beta   90.00
_cell.angle_gamma   90.00
#
_symmetry.space_group_name_H-M   'P 1'
#
loop_
_entity.id
_entity.type
_entity.pdbx_description
1 polymer ?
#
loop_
_entity_poly.entity_id
_entity_poly.type
_entity_poly.pdbx_seq_one_letter_code
_entity_poly.pdbx_strand_id
1 'polypeptide(L)'
;PPAPLQTDYGCDLEQGSVCTYHPGAVHCVRSVQASPRYYSGQQCCYTADGTQLLTADSTGGSTPDRGHDWGSPPYRVPPRVPGLSHWIYDVISFYHCCLWAPECFRYMNRRPSSDCRSYRPPRLASAFGDPHFVTFDGTNFTFNGRGEYVLLEAALTDLRVQARTQTRVTPEGSQDRGTGLTAVAVQEANSDVVEVRLGDGAGVLQVLLNQEVLSFAEQRWMDLKGMFLSVAAGNRVSVMLTSEAGLEISLQGPFLSVAVLLPEKFLTHTQGLLGTFNNDPTDDFTLRSGGVLPPSASSRELFRFGADWAVQNASSLLTYDSKFLVENFKERPKHDPTFLPLFPEESSASPSQASAAADLCGDDSFCKFDVAATGSLSVGNASRVAHMQHRLRVQSLQPAVGPVHQAQKRKRPYICHQR
;
A
#
# COMPACT_ATOMS: atom_id res chain seq x y z
N PRO A 1 8.77 -1.33 -13.54
CA PRO A 1 7.89 -1.51 -12.35
C PRO A 1 8.55 -1.01 -11.05
N PRO A 2 7.78 -0.48 -10.07
CA PRO A 2 8.31 -0.14 -8.76
C PRO A 2 8.67 -1.43 -8.03
N ALA A 3 9.96 -1.67 -7.81
CA ALA A 3 10.41 -2.75 -6.94
C ALA A 3 10.19 -2.35 -5.47
N PRO A 4 10.05 -3.29 -4.52
CA PRO A 4 10.23 -2.96 -3.11
C PRO A 4 11.62 -2.33 -2.94
N LEU A 5 11.69 -1.16 -2.32
CA LEU A 5 12.92 -0.40 -2.14
C LEU A 5 13.18 -0.24 -0.65
N GLN A 6 14.45 -0.35 -0.27
CA GLN A 6 14.93 0.06 1.03
C GLN A 6 15.89 1.24 0.90
N THR A 7 16.07 1.99 1.97
CA THR A 7 17.09 3.05 2.00
C THR A 7 18.49 2.45 1.89
N ASP A 8 19.36 3.11 1.14
CA ASP A 8 20.78 2.75 1.11
C ASP A 8 21.46 3.33 2.35
N TYR A 9 22.01 2.48 3.22
CA TYR A 9 22.66 2.89 4.46
C TYR A 9 23.79 3.91 4.23
N GLY A 10 24.48 3.86 3.08
CA GLY A 10 25.56 4.78 2.74
C GLY A 10 25.09 6.13 2.19
N CYS A 11 23.79 6.29 1.92
CA CYS A 11 23.19 7.51 1.39
C CYS A 11 21.72 7.61 1.81
N ASP A 12 21.48 7.74 3.12
CA ASP A 12 20.17 7.89 3.72
C ASP A 12 19.98 9.32 4.25
N LEU A 13 18.97 10.02 3.71
CA LEU A 13 18.62 11.39 4.11
C LEU A 13 18.05 11.41 5.54
N GLU A 14 17.33 10.37 5.95
CA GLU A 14 16.68 10.31 7.26
C GLU A 14 17.70 10.10 8.39
N GLN A 15 18.81 9.43 8.09
CA GLN A 15 19.90 9.17 9.03
C GLN A 15 21.03 10.21 8.95
N GLY A 16 20.93 11.17 8.02
CA GLY A 16 21.96 12.19 7.79
C GLY A 16 23.26 11.63 7.21
N SER A 17 23.20 10.50 6.49
CA SER A 17 24.38 9.88 5.88
C SER A 17 24.97 10.77 4.79
N VAL A 18 26.30 10.80 4.70
CA VAL A 18 27.01 11.47 3.61
C VAL A 18 27.14 10.50 2.43
N CYS A 19 26.46 10.82 1.32
CA CYS A 19 26.43 10.08 0.06
C CYS A 19 27.79 10.07 -0.67
N THR A 20 28.81 9.51 -0.01
CA THR A 20 30.24 9.64 -0.35
C THR A 20 30.56 9.16 -1.77
N TYR A 21 29.91 8.08 -2.20
CA TYR A 21 30.12 7.47 -3.52
C TYR A 21 29.09 7.91 -4.56
N HIS A 22 28.16 8.80 -4.19
CA HIS A 22 27.09 9.30 -5.04
C HIS A 22 27.10 10.83 -5.05
N PRO A 23 28.08 11.48 -5.71
CA PRO A 23 28.17 12.93 -5.73
C PRO A 23 26.90 13.57 -6.30
N GLY A 24 26.36 14.55 -5.58
CA GLY A 24 25.09 15.22 -5.89
C GLY A 24 23.85 14.55 -5.33
N ALA A 25 23.95 13.30 -4.86
CA ALA A 25 22.83 12.62 -4.20
C ALA A 25 22.72 13.07 -2.74
N VAL A 26 21.50 13.10 -2.23
CA VAL A 26 21.22 13.20 -0.78
C VAL A 26 20.48 11.99 -0.25
N HIS A 27 19.93 11.17 -1.14
CA HIS A 27 19.24 9.94 -0.80
C HIS A 27 19.40 8.91 -1.91
N CYS A 28 19.72 7.67 -1.56
CA CYS A 28 19.63 6.54 -2.45
C CYS A 28 18.77 5.45 -1.83
N VAL A 29 18.14 4.67 -2.71
CA VAL A 29 17.34 3.50 -2.36
C VAL A 29 17.74 2.33 -3.24
N ARG A 30 17.66 1.12 -2.70
CA ARG A 30 18.02 -0.12 -3.38
C ARG A 30 16.83 -1.05 -3.47
N SER A 31 16.72 -1.79 -4.57
CA SER A 31 15.75 -2.87 -4.68
C SER A 31 16.01 -3.90 -3.60
N VAL A 32 14.93 -4.33 -2.96
CA VAL A 32 14.91 -5.38 -1.94
C VAL A 32 14.97 -6.78 -2.54
N GLN A 33 14.38 -6.94 -3.74
CA GLN A 33 14.38 -8.20 -4.46
C GLN A 33 15.14 -8.07 -5.77
N ALA A 34 15.79 -9.16 -6.18
CA ALA A 34 16.46 -9.22 -7.45
C ALA A 34 15.44 -9.18 -8.62
N SER A 35 15.83 -8.59 -9.76
CA SER A 35 15.05 -8.63 -10.99
C SER A 35 14.69 -10.08 -11.34
N PRO A 36 13.41 -10.43 -11.58
CA PRO A 36 13.01 -11.81 -11.89
C PRO A 36 13.71 -12.36 -13.15
N ARG A 37 14.06 -11.47 -14.09
CA ARG A 37 14.64 -11.85 -15.38
C ARG A 37 16.16 -11.93 -15.34
N TYR A 38 16.82 -11.00 -14.66
CA TYR A 38 18.27 -10.85 -14.72
C TYR A 38 18.97 -11.10 -13.39
N TYR A 39 18.23 -11.26 -12.30
CA TYR A 39 18.74 -11.47 -10.94
C TYR A 39 19.65 -10.31 -10.46
N SER A 40 19.48 -9.15 -11.09
CA SER A 40 20.17 -7.89 -10.84
C SER A 40 19.51 -7.11 -9.70
N GLY A 41 20.28 -6.24 -9.06
CA GLY A 41 19.72 -5.19 -8.21
C GLY A 41 19.51 -3.88 -8.96
N GLN A 42 18.85 -2.94 -8.32
CA GLN A 42 18.69 -1.58 -8.80
C GLN A 42 18.95 -0.62 -7.63
N GLN A 43 19.82 0.35 -7.84
CA GLN A 43 19.99 1.49 -6.96
C GLN A 43 19.48 2.75 -7.68
N CYS A 44 18.70 3.58 -7.00
CA CYS A 44 18.44 4.93 -7.48
C CYS A 44 18.80 5.97 -6.45
N CYS A 45 19.43 7.02 -6.95
CA CYS A 45 19.93 8.13 -6.17
C CYS A 45 19.23 9.41 -6.61
N TYR A 46 18.92 10.25 -5.65
CA TYR A 46 18.12 11.43 -5.82
C TYR A 46 18.82 12.65 -5.23
N THR A 47 18.68 13.77 -5.93
CA THR A 47 19.07 15.11 -5.46
C THR A 47 18.09 15.63 -4.41
N ALA A 48 18.45 16.72 -3.74
CA ALA A 48 17.62 17.34 -2.69
C ALA A 48 16.26 17.86 -3.17
N ASP A 49 16.11 18.15 -4.47
CA ASP A 49 14.84 18.53 -5.10
C ASP A 49 13.98 17.31 -5.50
N GLY A 50 14.46 16.09 -5.26
CA GLY A 50 13.77 14.84 -5.58
C GLY A 50 13.94 14.36 -7.02
N THR A 51 14.84 14.98 -7.79
CA THR A 51 15.17 14.53 -9.15
C THR A 51 16.06 13.31 -9.10
N GLN A 52 15.77 12.30 -9.94
CA GLN A 52 16.63 11.13 -10.04
C GLN A 52 17.93 11.50 -10.76
N LEU A 53 19.06 11.16 -10.16
CA LEU A 53 20.37 11.28 -10.80
C LEU A 53 20.54 10.16 -11.83
N LEU A 54 20.82 10.53 -13.08
CA LEU A 54 21.06 9.59 -14.16
C LEU A 54 22.57 9.41 -14.39
N THR A 55 22.96 8.21 -14.78
CA THR A 55 24.34 7.84 -15.09
C THR A 55 24.90 8.59 -16.30
N ALA A 56 24.02 9.13 -17.15
CA ALA A 56 24.40 9.99 -18.27
C ALA A 56 24.85 11.39 -17.81
N ASP A 57 24.32 11.86 -16.68
CA ASP A 57 24.51 13.24 -16.22
C ASP A 57 25.52 13.32 -15.06
N SER A 58 25.71 12.24 -14.30
CA SER A 58 26.57 12.23 -13.11
C SER A 58 27.19 10.85 -12.81
N THR A 59 28.41 10.87 -12.26
CA THR A 59 29.07 9.70 -11.65
C THR A 59 28.44 9.29 -10.32
N GLY A 60 27.48 10.05 -9.79
CA GLY A 60 26.60 9.66 -8.69
C GLY A 60 25.26 9.09 -9.15
N GLY A 61 25.10 8.79 -10.44
CA GLY A 61 23.86 8.34 -11.04
C GLY A 61 23.32 7.01 -10.50
N SER A 62 22.02 6.82 -10.69
CA SER A 62 21.26 5.61 -10.38
C SER A 62 21.73 4.43 -11.24
N THR A 63 22.22 3.34 -10.67
CA THR A 63 22.77 2.23 -11.45
C THR A 63 21.99 0.93 -11.28
N PRO A 64 21.79 0.14 -12.35
CA PRO A 64 21.49 -1.27 -12.20
C PRO A 64 22.74 -2.01 -11.73
N ASP A 65 22.56 -2.83 -10.69
CA ASP A 65 23.57 -3.77 -10.22
C ASP A 65 23.56 -5.03 -11.08
N ARG A 66 24.70 -5.70 -11.24
CA ARG A 66 24.80 -6.94 -12.02
C ARG A 66 24.43 -8.13 -11.15
N GLY A 67 24.81 -8.10 -9.87
CA GLY A 67 24.32 -9.01 -8.86
C GLY A 67 23.52 -8.23 -7.83
N HIS A 68 22.34 -8.73 -7.49
CA HIS A 68 21.61 -8.19 -6.35
C HIS A 68 22.43 -8.36 -5.06
N ASP A 69 22.42 -7.36 -4.17
CA ASP A 69 23.26 -7.34 -2.96
C ASP A 69 23.01 -8.57 -2.06
N TRP A 70 21.74 -8.93 -1.87
CA TRP A 70 21.36 -10.15 -1.15
C TRP A 70 21.26 -11.40 -2.03
N GLY A 71 21.72 -11.32 -3.27
CA GLY A 71 21.66 -12.43 -4.23
C GLY A 71 20.25 -12.75 -4.71
N SER A 72 20.10 -13.94 -5.32
CA SER A 72 18.81 -14.45 -5.77
C SER A 72 18.78 -15.98 -5.75
N PRO A 73 17.74 -16.62 -5.19
CA PRO A 73 17.66 -18.08 -5.22
C PRO A 73 17.62 -18.67 -6.64
N PRO A 74 18.26 -19.83 -6.90
CA PRO A 74 19.20 -20.53 -6.02
C PRO A 74 20.58 -19.86 -6.00
N TYR A 75 21.14 -19.67 -4.79
CA TYR A 75 22.41 -19.00 -4.49
C TYR A 75 23.68 -19.80 -4.88
N ARG A 76 23.64 -20.51 -6.02
CA ARG A 76 24.67 -21.51 -6.37
C ARG A 76 25.74 -20.98 -7.31
N VAL A 77 25.42 -20.00 -8.16
CA VAL A 77 26.33 -19.49 -9.19
C VAL A 77 26.24 -17.97 -9.31
N PRO A 78 27.35 -17.26 -9.61
CA PRO A 78 27.31 -15.85 -9.96
C PRO A 78 26.37 -15.59 -11.17
N PRO A 79 25.65 -14.44 -11.22
CA PRO A 79 25.70 -13.31 -10.30
C PRO A 79 24.71 -13.40 -9.12
N ARG A 80 24.35 -14.61 -8.68
CA ARG A 80 23.29 -14.82 -7.68
C ARG A 80 23.77 -15.07 -6.25
N VAL A 81 25.08 -15.22 -6.05
CA VAL A 81 25.67 -15.47 -4.71
C VAL A 81 25.56 -14.19 -3.86
N PRO A 82 24.85 -14.22 -2.71
CA PRO A 82 24.65 -13.06 -1.84
C PRO A 82 25.97 -12.43 -1.40
N GLY A 83 26.03 -11.10 -1.40
CA GLY A 83 27.20 -10.29 -1.07
C GLY A 83 28.33 -10.39 -2.09
N LEU A 84 28.79 -11.61 -2.40
CA LEU A 84 29.95 -11.86 -3.26
C LEU A 84 29.72 -11.38 -4.70
N SER A 85 28.55 -11.66 -5.28
CA SER A 85 28.28 -11.29 -6.68
C SER A 85 28.23 -9.78 -6.84
N HIS A 86 27.52 -9.11 -5.92
CA HIS A 86 27.46 -7.65 -5.89
C HIS A 86 28.85 -7.04 -5.67
N TRP A 87 29.62 -7.57 -4.72
CA TRP A 87 30.96 -7.10 -4.43
C TRP A 87 31.90 -7.21 -5.65
N ILE A 88 31.94 -8.37 -6.31
CA ILE A 88 32.82 -8.59 -7.47
C ILE A 88 32.42 -7.72 -8.66
N TYR A 89 31.13 -7.74 -9.02
CA TYR A 89 30.70 -7.15 -10.29
C TYR A 89 30.39 -5.67 -10.19
N ASP A 90 29.92 -5.19 -9.04
CA ASP A 90 29.43 -3.84 -8.86
C ASP A 90 30.44 -3.03 -8.05
N VAL A 91 30.76 -3.44 -6.81
CA VAL A 91 31.61 -2.68 -5.89
C VAL A 91 33.07 -2.57 -6.36
N ILE A 92 33.74 -3.70 -6.65
CA ILE A 92 35.14 -3.69 -7.12
C ILE A 92 35.27 -2.97 -8.45
N SER A 93 34.32 -3.22 -9.36
CA SER A 93 34.33 -2.58 -10.68
C SER A 93 34.16 -1.06 -10.56
N PHE A 94 33.29 -0.58 -9.66
CA PHE A 94 33.16 0.84 -9.33
C PHE A 94 34.46 1.39 -8.74
N TYR A 95 35.05 0.69 -7.75
CA TYR A 95 36.30 1.11 -7.12
C TYR A 95 37.42 1.32 -8.15
N HIS A 96 37.67 0.34 -9.02
CA HIS A 96 38.72 0.47 -10.03
C HIS A 96 38.42 1.54 -11.08
N CYS A 97 37.17 1.63 -11.56
CA CYS A 97 36.85 2.56 -12.65
C CYS A 97 36.65 4.00 -12.17
N CYS A 98 36.11 4.20 -10.97
CA CYS A 98 35.65 5.51 -10.49
C CYS A 98 36.51 6.11 -9.38
N LEU A 99 37.19 5.29 -8.57
CA LEU A 99 38.03 5.79 -7.47
C LEU A 99 39.53 5.68 -7.77
N TRP A 100 39.95 4.64 -8.49
CA TRP A 100 41.37 4.40 -8.76
C TRP A 100 41.85 4.90 -10.12
N ALA A 101 40.96 4.99 -11.11
CA ALA A 101 41.25 5.48 -12.45
C ALA A 101 40.28 6.61 -12.85
N PRO A 102 40.67 7.53 -13.76
CA PRO A 102 39.79 8.56 -14.30
C PRO A 102 38.86 8.02 -15.40
N GLU A 103 38.28 6.83 -15.21
CA GLU A 103 37.57 6.06 -16.25
C GLU A 103 36.12 5.74 -15.83
N CYS A 104 35.54 6.50 -14.91
CA CYS A 104 34.23 6.22 -14.33
C CYS A 104 33.11 6.20 -15.40
N PHE A 105 33.27 6.98 -16.47
CA PHE A 105 32.35 6.97 -17.61
C PHE A 105 32.20 5.57 -18.23
N ARG A 106 33.24 4.71 -18.18
CA ARG A 106 33.14 3.32 -18.67
C ARG A 106 32.22 2.50 -17.80
N TYR A 107 32.31 2.65 -16.47
CA TYR A 107 31.40 1.98 -15.53
C TYR A 107 29.95 2.42 -15.78
N MET A 108 29.73 3.74 -15.86
CA MET A 108 28.39 4.31 -16.08
C MET A 108 27.79 3.94 -17.44
N ASN A 109 28.58 3.95 -18.52
CA ASN A 109 28.10 3.54 -19.85
C ASN A 109 27.71 2.07 -19.93
N ARG A 110 28.29 1.20 -19.09
CA ARG A 110 27.91 -0.21 -19.00
C ARG A 110 26.69 -0.45 -18.10
N ARG A 111 26.27 0.57 -17.34
CA ARG A 111 25.19 0.51 -16.35
C ARG A 111 24.23 1.70 -16.50
N PRO A 112 23.63 1.89 -17.69
CA PRO A 112 22.77 3.04 -17.93
C PRO A 112 21.54 3.01 -17.02
N SER A 113 21.24 4.13 -16.35
CA SER A 113 20.01 4.32 -15.58
C SER A 113 18.77 4.06 -16.46
N SER A 114 17.66 3.68 -15.84
CA SER A 114 16.34 3.83 -16.46
C SER A 114 15.94 5.31 -16.40
N ASP A 115 15.51 5.88 -17.53
CA ASP A 115 15.06 7.28 -17.64
C ASP A 115 13.55 7.44 -17.39
N CYS A 116 12.91 6.40 -16.84
CA CYS A 116 11.49 6.35 -16.48
C CYS A 116 10.50 6.56 -17.63
N ARG A 117 10.96 6.57 -18.89
CA ARG A 117 10.08 6.73 -20.07
C ARG A 117 9.08 5.61 -20.24
N SER A 118 9.42 4.40 -19.80
CA SER A 118 8.54 3.23 -19.82
C SER A 118 7.76 3.04 -18.52
N TYR A 119 7.74 4.04 -17.62
CA TYR A 119 6.98 3.95 -16.39
C TYR A 119 5.49 3.85 -16.67
N ARG A 120 4.87 2.79 -16.16
CA ARG A 120 3.42 2.66 -16.06
C ARG A 120 3.04 2.81 -14.60
N PRO A 121 2.24 3.83 -14.23
CA PRO A 121 1.84 4.01 -12.86
C PRO A 121 0.90 2.87 -12.43
N PRO A 122 1.09 2.27 -11.24
CA PRO A 122 0.09 1.38 -10.69
C PRO A 122 -1.20 2.15 -10.41
N ARG A 123 -2.33 1.46 -10.43
CA ARG A 123 -3.63 2.01 -10.01
C ARG A 123 -3.81 1.83 -8.51
N LEU A 124 -4.36 2.86 -7.87
CA LEU A 124 -4.57 2.92 -6.44
C LEU A 124 -6.06 2.79 -6.13
N ALA A 125 -6.41 1.87 -5.25
CA ALA A 125 -7.69 1.83 -4.56
C ALA A 125 -7.47 1.96 -3.05
N SER A 126 -8.49 2.38 -2.30
CA SER A 126 -8.35 2.58 -0.85
C SER A 126 -9.64 2.34 -0.09
N ALA A 127 -9.52 1.91 1.16
CA ALA A 127 -10.61 1.86 2.13
C ALA A 127 -10.17 2.45 3.48
N PHE A 128 -10.96 3.34 4.06
CA PHE A 128 -10.60 4.13 5.24
C PHE A 128 -11.83 4.73 5.92
N GLY A 129 -11.71 5.22 7.15
CA GLY A 129 -12.83 5.86 7.85
C GLY A 129 -13.91 4.85 8.25
N ASP A 130 -15.18 5.20 8.05
CA ASP A 130 -16.32 4.39 8.47
C ASP A 130 -16.93 3.48 7.38
N PRO A 131 -16.20 2.41 7.03
CA PRO A 131 -15.32 2.50 5.88
C PRO A 131 -15.96 3.13 4.62
N HIS A 132 -15.29 4.16 4.12
CA HIS A 132 -15.39 4.66 2.75
C HIS A 132 -14.42 3.93 1.83
N PHE A 133 -14.78 3.90 0.55
CA PHE A 133 -14.04 3.22 -0.49
C PHE A 133 -13.79 4.16 -1.66
N VAL A 134 -12.61 4.02 -2.26
CA VAL A 134 -12.28 4.53 -3.59
C VAL A 134 -11.77 3.36 -4.41
N THR A 135 -12.52 2.94 -5.43
CA THR A 135 -12.18 1.80 -6.30
C THR A 135 -10.99 2.11 -7.21
N PHE A 136 -10.47 1.09 -7.92
CA PHE A 136 -9.37 1.29 -8.87
C PHE A 136 -9.74 2.23 -10.03
N ASP A 137 -11.02 2.29 -10.40
CA ASP A 137 -11.55 3.11 -11.48
C ASP A 137 -12.09 4.46 -10.99
N GLY A 138 -12.01 4.72 -9.67
CA GLY A 138 -12.25 6.02 -9.05
C GLY A 138 -13.66 6.23 -8.52
N THR A 139 -14.46 5.18 -8.40
CA THR A 139 -15.78 5.22 -7.80
C THR A 139 -15.68 5.35 -6.29
N ASN A 140 -16.41 6.33 -5.74
CA ASN A 140 -16.46 6.61 -4.32
C ASN A 140 -17.78 6.09 -3.72
N PHE A 141 -17.71 5.34 -2.63
CA PHE A 141 -18.90 4.92 -1.90
C PHE A 141 -18.62 4.64 -0.41
N THR A 142 -19.70 4.51 0.37
CA THR A 142 -19.62 4.16 1.79
C THR A 142 -20.29 2.82 2.03
N PHE A 143 -19.64 1.94 2.78
CA PHE A 143 -20.21 0.65 3.18
C PHE A 143 -19.89 0.33 4.64
N ASN A 144 -20.85 0.63 5.51
CA ASN A 144 -20.77 0.36 6.95
C ASN A 144 -21.33 -1.02 7.31
N GLY A 145 -20.72 -2.10 6.82
CA GLY A 145 -21.05 -3.45 7.29
C GLY A 145 -20.31 -3.79 8.59
N ARG A 146 -20.88 -4.62 9.47
CA ARG A 146 -20.15 -5.30 10.56
C ARG A 146 -19.87 -6.73 10.12
N GLY A 147 -18.61 -7.11 9.99
CA GLY A 147 -18.28 -8.41 9.41
C GLY A 147 -16.87 -8.57 8.87
N GLU A 148 -16.68 -9.55 7.99
CA GLU A 148 -15.45 -9.82 7.25
C GLU A 148 -15.75 -9.85 5.75
N TYR A 149 -15.06 -9.03 4.97
CA TYR A 149 -15.37 -8.78 3.56
C TYR A 149 -14.14 -8.93 2.66
N VAL A 150 -14.39 -9.33 1.42
CA VAL A 150 -13.39 -9.38 0.36
C VAL A 150 -13.22 -7.98 -0.21
N LEU A 151 -12.05 -7.37 0.03
CA LEU A 151 -11.70 -6.09 -0.59
C LEU A 151 -11.31 -6.30 -2.05
N LEU A 152 -10.49 -7.32 -2.30
CA LEU A 152 -9.95 -7.64 -3.62
C LEU A 152 -9.72 -9.13 -3.75
N GLU A 153 -10.20 -9.70 -4.84
CA GLU A 153 -9.76 -10.96 -5.43
C GLU A 153 -9.22 -10.64 -6.83
N ALA A 154 -8.00 -11.08 -7.15
CA ALA A 154 -7.44 -10.93 -8.49
C ALA A 154 -7.00 -12.28 -9.08
N ALA A 155 -7.72 -12.71 -10.13
CA ALA A 155 -7.56 -14.04 -10.71
C ALA A 155 -6.20 -14.26 -11.39
N LEU A 156 -5.53 -13.18 -11.81
CA LEU A 156 -4.23 -13.23 -12.48
C LEU A 156 -3.16 -13.97 -11.66
N THR A 157 -3.15 -13.78 -10.34
CA THR A 157 -2.13 -14.33 -9.43
C THR A 157 -2.71 -15.06 -8.22
N ASP A 158 -4.04 -15.25 -8.16
CA ASP A 158 -4.74 -15.66 -6.93
C ASP A 158 -4.40 -14.73 -5.75
N LEU A 159 -4.41 -13.42 -6.00
CA LEU A 159 -4.26 -12.40 -4.97
C LEU A 159 -5.60 -12.21 -4.24
N ARG A 160 -5.57 -12.34 -2.92
CA ARG A 160 -6.72 -12.16 -2.03
C ARG A 160 -6.40 -11.15 -0.94
N VAL A 161 -7.25 -10.13 -0.81
CA VAL A 161 -7.21 -9.12 0.25
C VAL A 161 -8.57 -9.10 0.95
N GLN A 162 -8.57 -9.35 2.25
CA GLN A 162 -9.76 -9.42 3.09
C GLN A 162 -9.64 -8.44 4.24
N ALA A 163 -10.75 -7.93 4.74
CA ALA A 163 -10.76 -7.05 5.89
C ALA A 163 -11.90 -7.35 6.86
N ARG A 164 -11.65 -7.12 8.15
CA ARG A 164 -12.63 -7.16 9.23
C ARG A 164 -13.07 -5.75 9.57
N THR A 165 -14.37 -5.56 9.72
CA THR A 165 -14.98 -4.30 10.14
C THR A 165 -15.77 -4.50 11.43
N GLN A 166 -15.62 -3.55 12.35
CA GLN A 166 -16.25 -3.62 13.67
C GLN A 166 -16.74 -2.24 14.12
N THR A 167 -17.77 -2.24 14.96
CA THR A 167 -18.22 -1.04 15.67
C THR A 167 -17.17 -0.61 16.68
N ARG A 168 -16.96 0.69 16.83
CA ARG A 168 -16.18 1.21 17.96
C ARG A 168 -17.03 1.15 19.24
N VAL A 169 -16.40 0.76 20.34
CA VAL A 169 -16.97 0.96 21.67
C VAL A 169 -16.51 2.33 22.15
N THR A 170 -17.45 3.22 22.46
CA THR A 170 -17.12 4.54 22.98
C THR A 170 -16.57 4.44 24.42
N PRO A 171 -15.86 5.46 24.93
CA PRO A 171 -15.43 5.48 26.33
C PRO A 171 -16.57 5.28 27.33
N GLU A 172 -17.80 5.65 26.96
CA GLU A 172 -19.02 5.51 27.74
C GLU A 172 -19.65 4.10 27.64
N GLY A 173 -19.05 3.20 26.86
CA GLY A 173 -19.49 1.82 26.70
C GLY A 173 -20.62 1.61 25.69
N SER A 174 -21.09 2.65 24.99
CA SER A 174 -22.03 2.49 23.87
C SER A 174 -21.30 2.07 22.60
N GLN A 175 -21.98 1.34 21.72
CA GLN A 175 -21.47 1.06 20.38
C GLN A 175 -21.84 2.22 19.44
N ASP A 176 -20.86 2.71 18.68
CA ASP A 176 -21.11 3.66 17.60
C ASP A 176 -21.98 3.00 16.51
N ARG A 177 -22.76 3.81 15.78
CA ARG A 177 -23.58 3.34 14.65
C ARG A 177 -22.78 3.13 13.36
N GLY A 178 -21.51 3.52 13.35
CA GLY A 178 -20.56 3.26 12.26
C GLY A 178 -19.64 2.07 12.58
N THR A 179 -19.09 1.47 11.54
CA THR A 179 -18.02 0.47 11.66
C THR A 179 -16.72 1.05 11.12
N GLY A 180 -15.59 0.39 11.37
CA GLY A 180 -14.34 0.73 10.70
C GLY A 180 -13.43 -0.49 10.61
N LEU A 181 -12.38 -0.38 9.80
CA LEU A 181 -11.45 -1.48 9.56
C LEU A 181 -10.62 -1.77 10.82
N THR A 182 -10.62 -3.02 11.27
CA THR A 182 -9.87 -3.46 12.46
C THR A 182 -8.84 -4.55 12.16
N ALA A 183 -8.97 -5.26 11.05
CA ALA A 183 -7.97 -6.18 10.54
C ALA A 183 -7.98 -6.21 9.01
N VAL A 184 -6.82 -6.42 8.40
CA VAL A 184 -6.63 -6.60 6.95
C VAL A 184 -5.67 -7.76 6.74
N ALA A 185 -6.04 -8.74 5.93
CA ALA A 185 -5.21 -9.90 5.60
C ALA A 185 -4.98 -10.01 4.09
N VAL A 186 -3.79 -10.46 3.71
CA VAL A 186 -3.36 -10.60 2.31
C VAL A 186 -2.61 -11.92 2.07
N GLN A 187 -2.88 -12.52 0.91
CA GLN A 187 -2.16 -13.68 0.37
C GLN A 187 -2.14 -13.60 -1.16
N GLU A 188 -1.04 -14.05 -1.78
CA GLU A 188 -0.95 -14.25 -3.23
C GLU A 188 -0.50 -15.69 -3.52
N ALA A 189 -1.31 -16.43 -4.29
CA ALA A 189 -1.06 -17.83 -4.61
C ALA A 189 -0.74 -18.66 -3.35
N ASN A 190 0.50 -19.17 -3.25
CA ASN A 190 0.98 -19.97 -2.12
C ASN A 190 1.97 -19.22 -1.23
N SER A 191 1.96 -17.88 -1.24
CA SER A 191 2.72 -17.04 -0.33
C SER A 191 2.35 -17.31 1.13
N ASP A 192 3.17 -16.80 2.04
CA ASP A 192 2.74 -16.64 3.43
C ASP A 192 1.47 -15.77 3.50
N VAL A 193 0.73 -15.87 4.61
CA VAL A 193 -0.41 -15.00 4.91
C VAL A 193 0.04 -13.94 5.90
N VAL A 194 -0.17 -12.67 5.57
CA VAL A 194 0.05 -11.56 6.49
C VAL A 194 -1.29 -10.96 6.87
N GLU A 195 -1.55 -10.87 8.18
CA GLU A 195 -2.67 -10.14 8.76
C GLU A 195 -2.13 -8.95 9.58
N VAL A 196 -2.67 -7.76 9.34
CA VAL A 196 -2.40 -6.57 10.15
C VAL A 196 -3.70 -6.19 10.84
N ARG A 197 -3.68 -6.08 12.16
CA ARG A 197 -4.86 -5.77 12.98
C ARG A 197 -4.54 -4.78 14.08
N LEU A 198 -5.59 -4.16 14.64
CA LEU A 198 -5.49 -3.37 15.86
C LEU A 198 -5.10 -4.31 17.02
N GLY A 199 -4.03 -3.97 17.73
CA GLY A 199 -3.55 -4.71 18.89
C GLY A 199 -4.26 -4.33 20.20
N ASP A 200 -3.95 -5.07 21.26
CA ASP A 200 -4.44 -4.80 22.61
C ASP A 200 -3.69 -3.59 23.22
N GLY A 201 -4.14 -2.40 22.86
CA GLY A 201 -3.57 -1.12 23.30
C GLY A 201 -3.93 0.01 22.36
N ALA A 202 -4.25 1.19 22.90
CA ALA A 202 -4.62 2.34 22.08
C ALA A 202 -3.49 2.70 21.11
N GLY A 203 -3.75 2.57 19.82
CA GLY A 203 -2.84 2.96 18.75
C GLY A 203 -1.70 1.99 18.42
N VAL A 204 -1.81 0.72 18.82
CA VAL A 204 -0.81 -0.31 18.51
C VAL A 204 -1.28 -1.17 17.33
N LEU A 205 -0.43 -1.34 16.32
CA LEU A 205 -0.64 -2.33 15.26
C LEU A 205 -0.01 -3.66 15.64
N GLN A 206 -0.74 -4.74 15.43
CA GLN A 206 -0.24 -6.10 15.53
C GLN A 206 -0.19 -6.71 14.12
N VAL A 207 0.93 -7.37 13.82
CA VAL A 207 1.11 -8.07 12.54
C VAL A 207 1.24 -9.55 12.85
N LEU A 208 0.52 -10.37 12.10
CA LEU A 208 0.55 -11.82 12.21
C LEU A 208 1.06 -12.39 10.89
N LEU A 209 1.94 -13.37 11.00
CA LEU A 209 2.44 -14.18 9.89
C LEU A 209 1.91 -15.60 10.09
N ASN A 210 1.11 -16.09 9.14
CA ASN A 210 0.54 -17.44 9.21
C ASN A 210 -0.13 -17.74 10.56
N GLN A 211 -0.94 -16.78 11.06
CA GLN A 211 -1.68 -16.85 12.33
C GLN A 211 -0.84 -16.69 13.62
N GLU A 212 0.47 -16.45 13.51
CA GLU A 212 1.34 -16.20 14.66
C GLU A 212 1.80 -14.73 14.71
N VAL A 213 1.87 -14.16 15.91
CA VAL A 213 2.28 -12.75 16.09
C VAL A 213 3.74 -12.58 15.70
N LEU A 214 4.00 -11.63 14.80
CA LEU A 214 5.33 -11.31 14.30
C LEU A 214 5.89 -10.08 15.02
N SER A 215 7.08 -10.21 15.60
CA SER A 215 7.78 -9.12 16.30
C SER A 215 8.69 -8.32 15.38
N PHE A 216 8.62 -6.99 15.46
CA PHE A 216 9.49 -6.04 14.74
C PHE A 216 10.49 -5.33 15.67
N ALA A 217 10.80 -5.93 16.83
CA ALA A 217 11.72 -5.33 17.81
C ALA A 217 13.16 -5.20 17.28
N GLU A 218 13.61 -6.15 16.48
CA GLU A 218 14.99 -6.23 15.97
C GLU A 218 15.13 -5.79 14.51
N GLN A 219 14.08 -6.00 13.71
CA GLN A 219 14.09 -5.72 12.27
C GLN A 219 12.80 -5.00 11.88
N ARG A 220 12.93 -4.00 11.01
CA ARG A 220 11.79 -3.22 10.47
C ARG A 220 11.27 -3.76 9.15
N TRP A 221 11.89 -4.78 8.60
CA TRP A 221 11.51 -5.42 7.35
C TRP A 221 11.90 -6.88 7.32
N MET A 222 11.20 -7.67 6.50
CA MET A 222 11.43 -9.11 6.33
C MET A 222 11.12 -9.52 4.88
N ASP A 223 11.95 -10.40 4.32
CA ASP A 223 11.67 -11.10 3.06
C ASP A 223 11.02 -12.44 3.41
N LEU A 224 9.74 -12.58 3.06
CA LEU A 224 8.88 -13.71 3.39
C LEU A 224 8.62 -14.54 2.12
N LYS A 225 7.98 -15.69 2.26
CA LYS A 225 7.64 -16.50 1.10
C LYS A 225 6.63 -15.75 0.23
N GLY A 226 7.08 -15.31 -0.95
CA GLY A 226 6.21 -14.67 -1.95
C GLY A 226 5.89 -13.20 -1.68
N MET A 227 6.50 -12.57 -0.68
CA MET A 227 6.28 -11.16 -0.38
C MET A 227 7.39 -10.53 0.45
N PHE A 228 7.48 -9.22 0.39
CA PHE A 228 8.28 -8.40 1.27
C PHE A 228 7.38 -7.62 2.23
N LEU A 229 7.76 -7.57 3.49
CA LEU A 229 7.02 -6.91 4.56
C LEU A 229 7.92 -5.85 5.21
N SER A 230 7.39 -4.65 5.42
CA SER A 230 8.10 -3.60 6.16
C SER A 230 7.15 -2.84 7.09
N VAL A 231 7.68 -2.39 8.22
CA VAL A 231 6.94 -1.63 9.24
C VAL A 231 7.66 -0.31 9.48
N ALA A 232 6.99 0.79 9.14
CA ALA A 232 7.47 2.15 9.34
C ALA A 232 6.78 2.77 10.55
N ALA A 233 7.56 3.33 11.47
CA ALA A 233 7.09 4.11 12.63
C ALA A 233 6.03 3.43 13.53
N GLY A 234 5.90 2.10 13.47
CA GLY A 234 4.96 1.30 14.28
C GLY A 234 3.47 1.46 13.95
N ASN A 235 3.11 2.43 13.10
CA ASN A 235 1.72 2.74 12.73
C ASN A 235 1.44 2.54 11.23
N ARG A 236 2.41 2.03 10.48
CA ARG A 236 2.28 1.78 9.05
C ARG A 236 3.01 0.51 8.64
N VAL A 237 2.30 -0.39 7.98
CA VAL A 237 2.79 -1.65 7.44
C VAL A 237 2.69 -1.59 5.93
N SER A 238 3.74 -1.99 5.23
CA SER A 238 3.75 -2.10 3.77
C SER A 238 4.09 -3.53 3.37
N VAL A 239 3.26 -4.11 2.52
CA VAL A 239 3.42 -5.43 1.94
C VAL A 239 3.63 -5.26 0.44
N MET A 240 4.65 -5.89 -0.12
CA MET A 240 4.91 -5.91 -1.55
C MET A 240 5.00 -7.35 -2.02
N LEU A 241 4.10 -7.74 -2.93
CA LEU A 241 3.99 -9.09 -3.44
C LEU A 241 4.93 -9.31 -4.63
N THR A 242 5.24 -10.57 -4.95
CA THR A 242 6.07 -10.90 -6.11
C THR A 242 5.47 -10.46 -7.45
N SER A 243 4.15 -10.32 -7.51
CA SER A 243 3.45 -9.72 -8.65
C SER A 243 3.59 -8.21 -8.75
N GLU A 244 4.34 -7.55 -7.87
CA GLU A 244 4.46 -6.10 -7.76
C GLU A 244 3.17 -5.40 -7.29
N ALA A 245 2.16 -6.17 -6.87
CA ALA A 245 1.03 -5.63 -6.13
C ALA A 245 1.50 -5.18 -4.73
N GLY A 246 1.14 -3.96 -4.35
CA GLY A 246 1.51 -3.36 -3.08
C GLY A 246 0.30 -3.08 -2.21
N LEU A 247 0.42 -3.35 -0.90
CA LEU A 247 -0.55 -2.95 0.11
C LEU A 247 0.14 -2.08 1.15
N GLU A 248 -0.50 -0.97 1.52
CA GLU A 248 -0.10 -0.18 2.67
C GLU A 248 -1.27 -0.13 3.65
N ILE A 249 -1.04 -0.56 4.88
CA ILE A 249 -2.01 -0.57 5.97
C ILE A 249 -1.49 0.37 7.04
N SER A 250 -2.28 1.36 7.43
CA SER A 250 -1.88 2.38 8.40
C SER A 250 -2.98 2.64 9.40
N LEU A 251 -2.59 3.03 10.61
CA LEU A 251 -3.54 3.50 11.61
C LEU A 251 -3.97 4.93 11.28
N GLN A 252 -5.28 5.16 11.14
CA GLN A 252 -5.87 6.49 10.95
C GLN A 252 -6.98 6.72 11.98
N GLY A 253 -6.64 7.44 13.05
CA GLY A 253 -7.55 7.62 14.18
C GLY A 253 -7.79 6.28 14.91
N PRO A 254 -9.05 5.87 15.13
CA PRO A 254 -9.35 4.61 15.82
C PRO A 254 -9.38 3.38 14.90
N PHE A 255 -9.26 3.54 13.58
CA PHE A 255 -9.41 2.47 12.59
C PHE A 255 -8.20 2.37 11.68
N LEU A 256 -8.14 1.26 10.94
CA LEU A 256 -7.16 1.07 9.88
C LEU A 256 -7.61 1.80 8.60
N SER A 257 -6.62 2.23 7.83
CA SER A 257 -6.74 2.64 6.44
C SER A 257 -5.89 1.69 5.61
N VAL A 258 -6.43 1.23 4.48
CA VAL A 258 -5.73 0.38 3.52
C VAL A 258 -5.68 1.06 2.16
N ALA A 259 -4.51 1.00 1.55
CA ALA A 259 -4.26 1.42 0.17
C ALA A 259 -3.68 0.25 -0.61
N VAL A 260 -4.31 -0.11 -1.73
CA VAL A 260 -3.85 -1.20 -2.60
C VAL A 260 -3.40 -0.60 -3.92
N LEU A 261 -2.19 -0.95 -4.35
CA LEU A 261 -1.57 -0.53 -5.60
C LEU A 261 -1.40 -1.73 -6.51
N LEU A 262 -2.07 -1.73 -7.67
CA LEU A 262 -1.96 -2.79 -8.66
C LEU A 262 -1.28 -2.30 -9.94
N PRO A 263 -0.26 -3.03 -10.44
CA PRO A 263 0.29 -2.78 -11.77
C PRO A 263 -0.76 -2.99 -12.89
N GLU A 264 -0.54 -2.37 -14.05
CA GLU A 264 -1.43 -2.41 -15.22
C GLU A 264 -1.79 -3.84 -15.70
N LYS A 265 -0.94 -4.84 -15.44
CA LYS A 265 -1.23 -6.24 -15.81
C LYS A 265 -2.47 -6.82 -15.12
N PHE A 266 -2.90 -6.25 -13.99
CA PHE A 266 -4.11 -6.66 -13.28
C PHE A 266 -5.41 -6.12 -13.89
N LEU A 267 -5.32 -5.28 -14.94
CA LEU A 267 -6.48 -4.73 -15.62
C LEU A 267 -7.43 -5.88 -16.06
N THR A 268 -8.73 -5.74 -15.79
CA THR A 268 -9.81 -6.73 -16.05
C THR A 268 -9.72 -8.05 -15.28
N HIS A 269 -8.86 -8.15 -14.26
CA HIS A 269 -8.68 -9.38 -13.48
C HIS A 269 -9.15 -9.25 -12.03
N THR A 270 -9.73 -8.11 -11.62
CA THR A 270 -10.11 -7.87 -10.22
C THR A 270 -11.60 -7.98 -10.00
N GLN A 271 -11.98 -8.32 -8.78
CA GLN A 271 -13.34 -8.27 -8.26
C GLN A 271 -13.30 -8.03 -6.75
N GLY A 272 -14.40 -7.58 -6.15
CA GLY A 272 -14.48 -7.24 -4.72
C GLY A 272 -14.96 -5.82 -4.49
N LEU A 273 -14.88 -5.37 -3.24
CA LEU A 273 -15.28 -4.01 -2.86
C LEU A 273 -14.41 -2.90 -3.49
N LEU A 274 -13.23 -3.24 -4.02
CA LEU A 274 -12.36 -2.29 -4.72
C LEU A 274 -12.58 -2.24 -6.24
N GLY A 275 -13.60 -2.92 -6.77
CA GLY A 275 -14.04 -2.82 -8.16
C GLY A 275 -13.39 -3.81 -9.14
N THR A 276 -13.69 -3.63 -10.43
CA THR A 276 -13.35 -4.53 -11.54
C THR A 276 -12.02 -4.18 -12.24
N PHE A 277 -11.46 -3.01 -11.93
CA PHE A 277 -10.22 -2.47 -12.48
C PHE A 277 -10.16 -2.64 -14.00
N ASN A 278 -11.04 -1.98 -14.73
CA ASN A 278 -11.11 -2.01 -16.18
C ASN A 278 -11.12 -0.60 -16.83
N ASN A 279 -10.94 0.45 -16.04
CA ASN A 279 -11.10 1.87 -16.38
C ASN A 279 -12.56 2.30 -16.67
N ASP A 280 -13.56 1.54 -16.22
CA ASP A 280 -14.97 1.87 -16.31
C ASP A 280 -15.61 1.93 -14.91
N PRO A 281 -15.80 3.12 -14.33
CA PRO A 281 -16.41 3.25 -13.01
C PRO A 281 -17.89 2.82 -12.98
N THR A 282 -18.53 2.58 -14.15
CA THR A 282 -19.96 2.24 -14.20
C THR A 282 -20.28 0.81 -13.82
N ASP A 283 -19.27 -0.08 -13.78
CA ASP A 283 -19.43 -1.48 -13.39
C ASP A 283 -18.72 -1.88 -12.10
N ASP A 284 -18.19 -0.90 -11.36
CA ASP A 284 -17.49 -1.12 -10.09
C ASP A 284 -18.37 -1.82 -9.03
N PHE A 285 -19.69 -1.66 -9.10
CA PHE A 285 -20.65 -2.32 -8.22
C PHE A 285 -21.14 -3.67 -8.79
N THR A 286 -20.20 -4.49 -9.24
CA THR A 286 -20.44 -5.86 -9.69
C THR A 286 -20.55 -6.82 -8.50
N LEU A 287 -21.69 -7.48 -8.38
CA LEU A 287 -21.96 -8.54 -7.41
C LEU A 287 -21.19 -9.82 -7.78
N ARG A 288 -20.99 -10.73 -6.83
CA ARG A 288 -20.40 -12.06 -7.08
C ARG A 288 -21.16 -12.89 -8.12
N SER A 289 -22.46 -12.62 -8.30
CA SER A 289 -23.30 -13.26 -9.32
C SER A 289 -23.05 -12.73 -10.73
N GLY A 290 -22.28 -11.64 -10.89
CA GLY A 290 -22.05 -10.93 -12.14
C GLY A 290 -23.10 -9.84 -12.44
N GLY A 291 -24.11 -9.66 -11.59
CA GLY A 291 -25.06 -8.55 -11.71
C GLY A 291 -24.40 -7.22 -11.33
N VAL A 292 -24.70 -6.15 -12.07
CA VAL A 292 -24.12 -4.82 -11.87
C VAL A 292 -25.16 -3.85 -11.32
N LEU A 293 -24.85 -3.16 -10.23
CA LEU A 293 -25.65 -2.04 -9.75
C LEU A 293 -25.19 -0.73 -10.43
N PRO A 294 -26.10 0.19 -10.76
CA PRO A 294 -25.71 1.45 -11.37
C PRO A 294 -24.93 2.33 -10.38
N PRO A 295 -24.07 3.26 -10.85
CA PRO A 295 -23.38 4.22 -9.99
C PRO A 295 -24.32 5.10 -9.15
N SER A 296 -25.57 5.24 -9.56
CA SER A 296 -26.62 5.96 -8.84
C SER A 296 -27.35 5.10 -7.79
N ALA A 297 -26.86 3.91 -7.49
CA ALA A 297 -27.43 3.04 -6.46
C ALA A 297 -27.50 3.76 -5.11
N SER A 298 -28.60 3.56 -4.40
CA SER A 298 -28.81 4.11 -3.06
C SER A 298 -27.85 3.51 -2.04
N SER A 299 -27.59 4.21 -0.94
CA SER A 299 -26.74 3.71 0.15
C SER A 299 -27.21 2.35 0.71
N ARG A 300 -28.51 2.07 0.65
CA ARG A 300 -29.12 0.79 1.05
C ARG A 300 -28.84 -0.34 0.05
N GLU A 301 -28.81 -0.03 -1.24
CA GLU A 301 -28.41 -0.99 -2.28
C GLU A 301 -26.91 -1.27 -2.19
N LEU A 302 -26.09 -0.24 -1.96
CA LEU A 302 -24.65 -0.37 -1.74
C LEU A 302 -24.33 -1.18 -0.47
N PHE A 303 -25.16 -1.07 0.57
CA PHE A 303 -25.04 -1.94 1.75
C PHE A 303 -25.29 -3.42 1.43
N ARG A 304 -26.26 -3.72 0.56
CA ARG A 304 -26.50 -5.10 0.09
C ARG A 304 -25.38 -5.59 -0.82
N PHE A 305 -24.87 -4.73 -1.69
CA PHE A 305 -23.67 -5.02 -2.49
C PHE A 305 -22.47 -5.35 -1.60
N GLY A 306 -22.23 -4.56 -0.55
CA GLY A 306 -21.15 -4.84 0.38
C GLY A 306 -21.32 -6.15 1.13
N ALA A 307 -22.55 -6.47 1.53
CA ALA A 307 -22.90 -7.75 2.16
C ALA A 307 -22.67 -8.97 1.24
N ASP A 308 -22.89 -8.83 -0.07
CA ASP A 308 -22.63 -9.88 -1.07
C ASP A 308 -21.14 -10.26 -1.13
N TRP A 309 -20.26 -9.31 -0.85
CA TRP A 309 -18.81 -9.51 -0.75
C TRP A 309 -18.33 -10.04 0.61
N ALA A 310 -19.21 -10.55 1.46
CA ALA A 310 -18.82 -11.26 2.67
C ALA A 310 -17.84 -12.42 2.36
N VAL A 311 -16.86 -12.61 3.23
CA VAL A 311 -15.88 -13.72 3.13
C VAL A 311 -16.62 -15.06 3.30
N GLN A 312 -16.07 -16.15 2.74
CA GLN A 312 -16.56 -17.50 3.02
C GLN A 312 -15.66 -18.18 4.06
N ASN A 313 -16.23 -19.02 4.93
CA ASN A 313 -15.48 -19.68 6.00
C ASN A 313 -14.24 -20.44 5.49
N ALA A 314 -14.36 -21.14 4.36
CA ALA A 314 -13.29 -21.95 3.80
C ALA A 314 -12.16 -21.12 3.16
N SER A 315 -12.41 -19.86 2.81
CA SER A 315 -11.44 -18.98 2.13
C SER A 315 -10.94 -17.84 3.00
N SER A 316 -11.28 -17.83 4.30
CA SER A 316 -10.85 -16.77 5.22
C SER A 316 -9.34 -16.81 5.44
N LEU A 317 -8.71 -15.65 5.29
CA LEU A 317 -7.30 -15.41 5.63
C LEU A 317 -7.14 -14.89 7.06
N LEU A 318 -8.23 -14.52 7.72
CA LEU A 318 -8.21 -13.88 9.04
C LEU A 318 -8.07 -14.91 10.17
N THR A 319 -7.36 -14.51 11.21
CA THR A 319 -7.07 -15.33 12.39
C THR A 319 -8.21 -15.22 13.41
N TYR A 320 -8.47 -16.34 14.11
CA TYR A 320 -9.49 -16.47 15.16
C TYR A 320 -8.86 -17.05 16.44
N ASP A 321 -7.96 -16.28 17.05
CA ASP A 321 -7.14 -16.64 18.21
C ASP A 321 -7.72 -16.18 19.55
N SER A 322 -8.93 -15.63 19.56
CA SER A 322 -9.66 -15.28 20.79
C SER A 322 -11.09 -15.81 20.77
N LYS A 323 -11.64 -16.05 21.96
CA LYS A 323 -13.05 -16.47 22.13
C LYS A 323 -14.01 -15.48 21.45
N PHE A 324 -13.75 -14.19 21.58
CA PHE A 324 -14.55 -13.14 20.92
C PHE A 324 -14.55 -13.30 19.41
N LEU A 325 -13.40 -13.53 18.78
CA LEU A 325 -13.29 -13.68 17.33
C LEU A 325 -13.98 -14.96 16.83
N VAL A 326 -13.86 -16.05 17.59
CA VAL A 326 -14.54 -17.31 17.27
C VAL A 326 -16.06 -17.14 17.31
N GLU A 327 -16.60 -16.62 18.42
CA GLU A 327 -18.05 -16.53 18.64
C GLU A 327 -18.74 -15.48 17.75
N ASN A 328 -18.03 -14.43 17.34
CA ASN A 328 -18.60 -13.33 16.57
C ASN A 328 -18.34 -13.42 15.06
N PHE A 329 -17.28 -14.10 14.62
CA PHE A 329 -16.90 -14.14 13.20
C PHE A 329 -16.71 -15.55 12.65
N LYS A 330 -16.16 -16.50 13.41
CA LYS A 330 -15.91 -17.87 12.89
C LYS A 330 -17.17 -18.72 12.85
N GLU A 331 -17.96 -18.68 13.92
CA GLU A 331 -19.13 -19.54 14.12
C GLU A 331 -20.45 -18.89 13.64
N ARG A 332 -20.38 -17.64 13.18
CA ARG A 332 -21.52 -16.85 12.70
C ARG A 332 -21.37 -16.50 11.22
N PRO A 333 -22.45 -16.04 10.55
CA PRO A 333 -22.34 -15.43 9.23
C PRO A 333 -21.32 -14.30 9.22
N LYS A 334 -20.55 -14.21 8.13
CA LYS A 334 -19.45 -13.25 7.99
C LYS A 334 -19.89 -11.81 7.85
N HIS A 335 -21.11 -11.59 7.38
CA HIS A 335 -21.82 -10.32 7.48
C HIS A 335 -22.86 -10.45 8.59
N ASP A 336 -22.91 -9.50 9.53
CA ASP A 336 -23.95 -9.45 10.57
C ASP A 336 -25.23 -8.81 9.98
N PRO A 337 -26.28 -9.60 9.67
CA PRO A 337 -27.49 -9.06 9.05
C PRO A 337 -28.35 -8.25 10.04
N THR A 338 -28.04 -8.33 11.34
CA THR A 338 -28.79 -7.60 12.39
C THR A 338 -28.24 -6.19 12.61
N PHE A 339 -27.03 -5.93 12.13
CA PHE A 339 -26.41 -4.62 12.20
C PHE A 339 -26.94 -3.73 11.08
N LEU A 340 -27.57 -2.60 11.45
CA LEU A 340 -28.02 -1.57 10.52
C LEU A 340 -27.22 -0.28 10.76
N PRO A 341 -26.42 0.18 9.79
CA PRO A 341 -25.68 1.41 9.94
C PRO A 341 -26.58 2.64 9.78
N LEU A 342 -26.04 3.80 10.14
CA LEU A 342 -26.62 5.06 9.70
C LEU A 342 -26.37 5.23 8.20
N PHE A 343 -27.43 5.47 7.41
CA PHE A 343 -27.27 5.77 6.00
C PHE A 343 -27.03 7.28 5.79
N PRO A 344 -26.21 7.70 4.81
CA PRO A 344 -25.92 9.11 4.51
C PRO A 344 -27.16 10.00 4.42
N GLU A 345 -28.23 9.51 3.82
CA GLU A 345 -29.49 10.23 3.63
C GLU A 345 -30.26 10.44 4.95
N GLU A 346 -29.96 9.65 5.98
CA GLU A 346 -30.57 9.71 7.32
C GLU A 346 -29.71 10.47 8.33
N SER A 347 -28.49 10.85 7.94
CA SER A 347 -27.56 11.54 8.82
C SER A 347 -27.91 13.03 8.94
N SER A 348 -28.49 13.43 10.07
CA SER A 348 -28.64 14.84 10.45
C SER A 348 -27.73 15.16 11.63
N ALA A 349 -26.65 15.91 11.39
CA ALA A 349 -25.83 16.44 12.48
C ALA A 349 -26.63 17.48 13.28
N SER A 350 -26.44 17.53 14.60
CA SER A 350 -26.99 18.64 15.40
C SER A 350 -26.43 19.99 14.93
N PRO A 351 -27.13 21.12 15.08
CA PRO A 351 -26.68 22.42 14.56
C PRO A 351 -25.28 22.84 15.05
N SER A 352 -24.94 22.51 16.30
CA SER A 352 -23.62 22.78 16.88
C SER A 352 -22.52 21.88 16.30
N GLN A 353 -22.82 20.60 16.06
CA GLN A 353 -21.89 19.67 15.39
C GLN A 353 -21.70 20.02 13.92
N ALA A 354 -22.74 20.49 13.23
CA ALA A 354 -22.69 20.86 11.81
C ALA A 354 -21.73 22.02 11.54
N SER A 355 -21.69 23.03 12.42
CA SER A 355 -20.75 24.15 12.30
C SER A 355 -19.31 23.69 12.48
N ALA A 356 -19.02 22.93 13.54
CA ALA A 356 -17.67 22.42 13.80
C ALA A 356 -17.21 21.43 12.72
N ALA A 357 -18.12 20.61 12.20
CA ALA A 357 -17.86 19.71 11.08
C ALA A 357 -17.59 20.49 9.78
N ALA A 358 -18.29 21.61 9.52
CA ALA A 358 -18.04 22.43 8.34
C ALA A 358 -16.63 23.06 8.38
N ASP A 359 -16.23 23.60 9.54
CA ASP A 359 -14.90 24.20 9.71
C ASP A 359 -13.77 23.17 9.56
N LEU A 360 -13.97 21.96 10.06
CA LEU A 360 -12.99 20.88 9.96
C LEU A 360 -12.99 20.22 8.58
N CYS A 361 -14.14 19.81 8.06
CA CYS A 361 -14.23 18.96 6.88
C CYS A 361 -14.16 19.73 5.56
N GLY A 362 -14.51 21.02 5.55
CA GLY A 362 -14.62 21.80 4.32
C GLY A 362 -15.62 21.15 3.35
N ASP A 363 -15.14 20.72 2.18
CA ASP A 363 -15.97 20.04 1.16
C ASP A 363 -15.89 18.51 1.20
N ASP A 364 -15.13 17.94 2.14
CA ASP A 364 -14.94 16.50 2.24
C ASP A 364 -16.20 15.81 2.78
N SER A 365 -16.92 15.10 1.90
CA SER A 365 -18.19 14.43 2.23
C SER A 365 -18.02 13.26 3.19
N PHE A 366 -16.89 12.55 3.10
CA PHE A 366 -16.54 11.43 3.98
C PHE A 366 -16.37 11.92 5.41
N CYS A 367 -15.56 12.96 5.60
CA CYS A 367 -15.39 13.61 6.91
C CYS A 367 -16.72 14.08 7.52
N LYS A 368 -17.59 14.74 6.73
CA LYS A 368 -18.89 15.22 7.24
C LYS A 368 -19.78 14.06 7.70
N PHE A 369 -19.81 12.97 6.93
CA PHE A 369 -20.59 11.79 7.27
C PHE A 369 -20.08 11.13 8.56
N ASP A 370 -18.78 10.92 8.71
CA ASP A 370 -18.19 10.32 9.92
C ASP A 370 -18.50 11.12 11.18
N VAL A 371 -18.44 12.46 11.10
CA VAL A 371 -18.80 13.32 12.23
C VAL A 371 -20.28 13.16 12.57
N ALA A 372 -21.15 13.04 11.57
CA ALA A 372 -22.59 12.83 11.79
C ALA A 372 -22.89 11.43 12.33
N ALA A 373 -22.19 10.39 11.86
CA ALA A 373 -22.41 9.00 12.24
C ALA A 373 -21.86 8.65 13.62
N THR A 374 -20.71 9.24 14.00
CA THR A 374 -20.01 8.93 15.26
C THR A 374 -20.11 10.03 16.31
N GLY A 375 -20.51 11.24 15.92
CA GLY A 375 -20.47 12.42 16.77
C GLY A 375 -19.05 12.93 17.08
N SER A 376 -18.00 12.36 16.47
CA SER A 376 -16.61 12.62 16.81
C SER A 376 -15.85 13.38 15.70
N LEU A 377 -15.37 14.58 16.04
CA LEU A 377 -14.50 15.37 15.16
C LEU A 377 -13.15 14.69 14.90
N SER A 378 -12.64 13.89 15.84
CA SER A 378 -11.36 13.18 15.63
C SER A 378 -11.49 12.08 14.59
N VAL A 379 -12.63 11.38 14.53
CA VAL A 379 -12.93 10.36 13.52
C VAL A 379 -13.07 11.02 12.16
N GLY A 380 -13.88 12.07 12.05
CA GLY A 380 -14.01 12.82 10.80
C GLY A 380 -12.67 13.37 10.28
N ASN A 381 -11.84 13.92 11.17
CA ASN A 381 -10.51 14.39 10.78
C ASN A 381 -9.61 13.25 10.26
N ALA A 382 -9.68 12.06 10.85
CA ALA A 382 -8.92 10.90 10.38
C ALA A 382 -9.32 10.51 8.95
N SER A 383 -10.63 10.50 8.65
CA SER A 383 -11.16 10.21 7.32
C SER A 383 -10.77 11.27 6.30
N ARG A 384 -10.83 12.56 6.67
CA ARG A 384 -10.31 13.67 5.85
C ARG A 384 -8.83 13.48 5.50
N VAL A 385 -8.00 13.14 6.50
CA VAL A 385 -6.57 12.92 6.31
C VAL A 385 -6.33 11.71 5.40
N ALA A 386 -7.03 10.61 5.60
CA ALA A 386 -6.91 9.42 4.76
C ALA A 386 -7.32 9.69 3.30
N HIS A 387 -8.42 10.40 3.06
CA HIS A 387 -8.84 10.79 1.72
C HIS A 387 -7.84 11.77 1.05
N MET A 388 -7.31 12.73 1.81
CA MET A 388 -6.25 13.62 1.32
C MET A 388 -4.99 12.82 0.92
N GLN A 389 -4.58 11.85 1.74
CA GLN A 389 -3.44 10.97 1.44
C GLN A 389 -3.67 10.14 0.17
N HIS A 390 -4.89 9.61 -0.03
CA HIS A 390 -5.25 8.93 -1.28
C HIS A 390 -5.05 9.86 -2.49
N ARG A 391 -5.63 11.07 -2.45
CA ARG A 391 -5.51 12.05 -3.56
C ARG A 391 -4.06 12.44 -3.84
N LEU A 392 -3.27 12.68 -2.79
CA LEU A 392 -1.84 12.97 -2.93
C LEU A 392 -1.08 11.79 -3.54
N ARG A 393 -1.43 10.55 -3.17
CA ARG A 393 -0.82 9.35 -3.71
C ARG A 393 -1.15 9.14 -5.19
N VAL A 394 -2.41 9.35 -5.60
CA VAL A 394 -2.78 9.33 -7.03
C VAL A 394 -1.95 10.33 -7.83
N GLN A 395 -1.78 11.55 -7.33
CA GLN A 395 -0.96 12.57 -7.99
C GLN A 395 0.53 12.19 -8.02
N SER A 396 1.03 11.59 -6.93
CA SER A 396 2.43 11.24 -6.77
C SER A 396 2.86 10.06 -7.64
N LEU A 397 1.91 9.17 -7.97
CA LEU A 397 2.09 8.07 -8.90
C LEU A 397 2.14 8.51 -10.37
N GLN A 398 1.71 9.73 -10.73
CA GLN A 398 1.72 10.13 -12.15
C GLN A 398 3.13 10.21 -12.73
N PRO A 399 3.34 9.78 -14.00
CA PRO A 399 4.62 9.92 -14.67
C PRO A 399 5.13 11.36 -14.68
N ALA A 400 6.46 11.52 -14.63
CA ALA A 400 7.10 12.81 -14.85
C ALA A 400 7.06 13.19 -16.34
N VAL A 401 5.88 13.64 -16.80
CA VAL A 401 5.76 14.22 -18.14
C VAL A 401 6.25 15.66 -18.09
N GLY A 402 7.43 15.90 -18.63
CA GLY A 402 7.96 17.24 -18.89
C GLY A 402 9.24 17.17 -19.72
N PRO A 403 9.50 18.15 -20.62
CA PRO A 403 10.82 18.30 -21.21
C PRO A 403 11.84 18.47 -20.08
N VAL A 404 13.08 18.03 -20.32
CA VAL A 404 14.23 17.93 -19.39
C VAL A 404 14.53 19.20 -18.58
N HIS A 405 13.83 20.32 -18.83
CA HIS A 405 13.97 21.60 -18.12
C HIS A 405 12.80 22.03 -17.22
N GLN A 406 11.70 21.28 -17.10
CA GLN A 406 10.57 21.67 -16.22
C GLN A 406 10.30 20.73 -15.04
N ALA A 407 11.18 19.77 -14.77
CA ALA A 407 11.07 18.89 -13.60
C ALA A 407 11.25 19.59 -12.23
N GLN A 408 11.63 20.88 -12.22
CA GLN A 408 12.11 21.64 -11.05
C GLN A 408 11.10 21.97 -9.93
N LYS A 409 9.85 21.45 -9.92
CA LYS A 409 8.85 21.90 -8.93
C LYS A 409 7.99 20.83 -8.26
N ARG A 410 8.31 19.55 -8.38
CA ARG A 410 7.50 18.51 -7.72
C ARG A 410 8.39 17.65 -6.85
N LYS A 411 8.24 17.75 -5.53
CA LYS A 411 8.69 16.74 -4.57
C LYS A 411 7.95 15.45 -4.91
N ARG A 412 8.54 14.64 -5.78
CA ARG A 412 7.97 13.37 -6.27
C ARG A 412 8.43 12.25 -5.35
N PRO A 413 7.62 11.21 -5.15
CA PRO A 413 8.04 10.02 -4.44
C PRO A 413 9.17 9.34 -5.22
N TYR A 414 10.09 8.72 -4.49
CA TYR A 414 11.21 7.94 -5.03
C TYR A 414 10.66 6.75 -5.84
N ILE A 415 10.61 6.84 -7.18
CA ILE A 415 10.15 5.75 -8.05
C ILE A 415 11.35 5.24 -8.86
N CYS A 416 11.87 4.09 -8.44
CA CYS A 416 12.87 3.33 -9.20
C CYS A 416 12.23 2.35 -10.18
N HIS A 417 12.96 2.01 -11.24
CA HIS A 417 12.62 0.88 -12.11
C HIS A 417 13.72 -0.14 -12.19
N GLN A 418 13.36 -1.41 -12.02
CA GLN A 418 14.20 -2.53 -12.45
C GLN A 418 14.13 -2.69 -13.98
N ARG A 419 15.29 -2.89 -14.60
CA ARG A 419 15.42 -3.31 -16.00
C ARG A 419 15.28 -4.82 -16.16
#